data_AF-A0A836EVL8-F1
#
_entry.id   AF-A0A836EVL8-F1
#
_cell.length_a   1.000
_cell.length_b   1.000
_cell.length_c   1.000
_cell.angle_alpha   90.00
_cell.angle_beta   90.00
_cell.angle_gamma   90.00
#
_symmetry.space_group_name_H-M   'P 1'
#
loop_
_entity.id
_entity.type
_entity.pdbx_description
1 polymer ?
#
loop_
_entity_poly.entity_id
_entity_poly.type
_entity_poly.pdbx_seq_one_letter_code
_entity_poly.pdbx_strand_id
1 'polypeptide(L)'
;MRIETCYFCSSRIFPGHGIQFVRNDCKIFKFCRSKCHAAFKKKKNPRKVKWTKAFRKTVGKDLAVDPSFEFEKRRNVPVKYNRELWSKTIEAMKKVEIIRQRRQNLHIMQRLRKGKELEQERDIKEVQRDLSLIRSPAAGLKQRKKQEEAEEQEHMQVDEDSNNELEAEAEVN
;
A
#
# COMPACT_ATOMS: atom_id res chain seq x y z
N MET A 1 16.42 22.82 -19.89
CA MET A 1 16.63 22.29 -18.53
C MET A 1 16.36 20.79 -18.52
N ARG A 2 17.26 19.94 -17.99
CA ARG A 2 17.12 18.47 -18.02
C ARG A 2 16.98 17.91 -16.60
N ILE A 3 16.01 17.04 -16.40
CA ILE A 3 15.90 16.23 -15.18
C ILE A 3 16.77 14.98 -15.39
N GLU A 4 17.66 14.72 -14.45
CA GLU A 4 18.58 13.60 -14.52
C GLU A 4 18.23 12.52 -13.50
N THR A 5 18.79 11.33 -13.68
CA THR A 5 18.57 10.21 -12.78
C THR A 5 19.79 9.99 -11.91
N CYS A 6 19.56 9.80 -10.61
CA CYS A 6 20.61 9.47 -9.66
C CYS A 6 21.20 8.09 -9.98
N TYR A 7 22.52 8.01 -10.03
CA TYR A 7 23.24 6.78 -10.30
C TYR A 7 22.92 5.66 -9.29
N PHE A 8 22.79 6.02 -8.00
CA PHE A 8 22.63 5.04 -6.93
C PHE A 8 21.17 4.61 -6.73
N CYS A 9 20.24 5.55 -6.60
CA CYS A 9 18.85 5.25 -6.25
C CYS A 9 17.87 5.33 -7.42
N SER A 10 18.30 5.84 -8.57
CA SER A 10 17.47 6.14 -9.75
C SER A 10 16.33 7.16 -9.50
N SER A 11 16.40 7.94 -8.43
CA SER A 11 15.49 9.08 -8.21
C SER A 11 15.81 10.22 -9.18
N ARG A 12 14.81 11.08 -9.43
CA ARG A 12 14.96 12.30 -10.23
C ARG A 12 15.87 13.32 -9.51
N ILE A 13 16.71 14.01 -10.27
CA ILE A 13 17.58 15.11 -9.86
C ILE A 13 17.13 16.34 -10.63
N PHE A 14 16.64 17.34 -9.90
CA PHE A 14 16.32 18.65 -10.46
C PHE A 14 17.58 19.53 -10.47
N PRO A 15 17.63 20.55 -11.33
CA PRO A 15 18.76 21.49 -11.35
C PRO A 15 18.96 22.17 -10.00
N GLY A 16 20.22 22.41 -9.63
CA GLY A 16 20.59 22.96 -8.33
C GLY A 16 20.55 21.97 -7.18
N HIS A 17 20.20 20.70 -7.42
CA HIS A 17 20.19 19.66 -6.39
C HIS A 17 21.22 18.56 -6.63
N GLY A 18 21.74 18.04 -5.53
CA GLY A 18 22.62 16.87 -5.53
C GLY A 18 24.09 17.22 -5.74
N ILE A 19 24.87 16.20 -6.10
CA ILE A 19 26.33 16.30 -6.29
C ILE A 19 26.69 15.52 -7.56
N GLN A 20 27.60 16.09 -8.35
CA GLN A 20 28.20 15.43 -9.50
C GLN A 20 29.64 15.04 -9.17
N PHE A 21 29.97 13.76 -9.37
CA PHE A 21 31.33 13.25 -9.26
C PHE A 21 31.82 12.85 -10.66
N VAL A 22 32.96 13.40 -11.07
CA VAL A 22 33.62 13.05 -12.32
C VAL A 22 34.82 12.18 -11.98
N ARG A 23 34.85 10.98 -12.55
CA ARG A 23 35.96 10.04 -12.38
C ARG A 23 36.98 10.24 -13.51
N ASN A 24 38.23 9.83 -13.29
CA ASN A 24 39.34 9.97 -14.25
C ASN A 24 39.06 9.37 -15.64
N ASP A 25 38.16 8.39 -15.76
CA ASP A 25 37.71 7.82 -17.04
C ASP A 25 36.62 8.67 -17.73
N CYS A 26 36.54 9.95 -17.38
CA CYS A 26 35.52 10.91 -17.82
C CYS A 26 34.07 10.48 -17.54
N LYS A 27 33.84 9.46 -16.69
CA LYS A 27 32.48 9.05 -16.33
C LYS A 27 31.91 9.97 -15.27
N ILE A 28 30.73 10.47 -15.58
CA ILE A 28 29.97 11.39 -14.73
C ILE A 28 28.95 10.59 -13.92
N PHE A 29 29.08 10.65 -12.60
CA PHE A 29 28.13 10.06 -11.66
C PHE A 29 27.36 11.17 -10.96
N LYS A 30 26.03 11.14 -11.07
CA LYS A 30 25.15 12.14 -10.46
C LYS A 30 24.39 11.54 -9.30
N PHE A 31 24.35 12.25 -8.18
CA PHE A 31 23.72 11.79 -6.95
C PHE A 31 22.67 12.79 -6.49
N CYS A 32 21.48 12.32 -6.13
CA CYS A 32 20.41 13.20 -5.66
C CYS A 32 20.66 13.78 -4.26
N ARG A 33 21.38 13.06 -3.38
CA ARG A 33 21.57 13.39 -1.96
C ARG A 33 22.91 12.84 -1.44
N SER A 34 23.40 13.41 -0.34
CA SER A 34 24.62 12.97 0.36
C SER A 34 24.59 11.47 0.72
N LYS A 35 23.44 10.92 1.11
CA LYS A 35 23.25 9.47 1.37
C LYS A 35 23.70 8.59 0.20
N CYS A 36 23.30 8.94 -1.04
CA CYS A 36 23.66 8.19 -2.24
C CYS A 36 25.14 8.30 -2.55
N HIS A 37 25.69 9.51 -2.42
CA HIS A 37 27.11 9.78 -2.64
C HIS A 37 28.00 9.06 -1.62
N ALA A 38 27.65 9.08 -0.33
CA ALA A 38 28.36 8.36 0.72
C ALA A 38 28.30 6.84 0.52
N ALA A 39 27.15 6.30 0.11
CA ALA A 39 27.03 4.87 -0.20
C ALA A 39 27.89 4.46 -1.40
N PHE A 40 27.99 5.32 -2.42
CA PHE A 40 28.89 5.13 -3.56
C PHE A 40 30.37 5.16 -3.13
N LYS A 41 30.78 6.13 -2.30
CA LYS A 41 32.14 6.18 -1.73
C LYS A 41 32.48 4.93 -0.92
N LYS A 42 31.51 4.39 -0.17
CA LYS A 42 31.61 3.11 0.56
C LYS A 42 31.52 1.88 -0.35
N LYS A 43 31.59 2.04 -1.68
CA LYS A 43 31.52 0.97 -2.69
C LYS A 43 30.33 0.02 -2.52
N LYS A 44 29.21 0.51 -1.99
CA LYS A 44 28.00 -0.31 -1.84
C LYS A 44 27.39 -0.57 -3.21
N ASN A 45 27.01 -1.82 -3.49
CA ASN A 45 26.35 -2.18 -4.74
C ASN A 45 24.84 -1.81 -4.66
N PRO A 46 24.32 -0.90 -5.51
CA PRO A 46 22.89 -0.55 -5.52
C PRO A 46 21.96 -1.76 -5.65
N ARG A 47 22.36 -2.79 -6.41
CA ARG A 47 21.58 -4.02 -6.62
C ARG A 47 21.43 -4.89 -5.37
N LYS A 48 22.22 -4.65 -4.32
CA LYS A 48 22.10 -5.32 -3.01
C LYS A 48 21.41 -4.43 -1.97
N VAL A 49 21.19 -3.15 -2.27
CA VAL A 49 20.63 -2.17 -1.32
C VAL A 49 19.11 -2.07 -1.50
N LYS A 50 18.37 -2.58 -0.51
CA LYS A 50 16.92 -2.86 -0.56
C LYS A 50 16.02 -1.69 -1.00
N TRP A 51 16.41 -0.46 -0.69
CA TRP A 51 15.59 0.74 -0.95
C TRP A 51 15.80 1.35 -2.34
N THR A 52 16.81 0.91 -3.10
CA THR A 52 17.07 1.45 -4.44
C THR A 52 16.11 0.87 -5.47
N LYS A 53 15.85 1.62 -6.55
CA LYS A 53 15.09 1.10 -7.69
C LYS A 53 15.82 -0.02 -8.43
N ALA A 54 17.16 0.00 -8.44
CA ALA A 54 17.96 -1.09 -9.00
C ALA A 54 17.67 -2.43 -8.31
N PHE A 55 17.72 -2.48 -6.98
CA PHE A 55 17.36 -3.69 -6.21
C PHE A 55 15.92 -4.13 -6.47
N ARG A 56 14.97 -3.18 -6.50
CA ARG A 56 13.56 -3.49 -6.71
C ARG A 56 13.29 -4.13 -8.07
N LYS A 57 13.95 -3.66 -9.14
CA LYS A 57 13.84 -4.27 -10.47
C LYS A 57 14.48 -5.66 -10.52
N THR A 58 15.67 -5.84 -9.93
CA THR A 58 16.37 -7.14 -9.96
C THR A 58 15.64 -8.24 -9.18
N VAL A 59 14.93 -7.88 -8.11
CA VAL A 59 14.15 -8.83 -7.28
C VAL A 59 12.69 -8.96 -7.78
N GLY A 60 12.33 -8.32 -8.90
CA GLY A 60 10.96 -8.39 -9.45
C GLY A 60 9.90 -7.62 -8.65
N LYS A 61 10.31 -6.72 -7.75
CA LYS A 61 9.36 -5.88 -6.99
C LYS A 61 8.70 -4.81 -7.85
N ASP A 62 9.42 -4.26 -8.82
CA ASP A 62 8.90 -3.29 -9.77
C ASP A 62 8.91 -3.93 -11.16
N LEU A 63 7.95 -3.57 -12.02
CA LEU A 63 7.89 -4.04 -13.41
C LEU A 63 9.15 -3.60 -14.17
N ALA A 64 9.87 -4.56 -14.75
CA ALA A 64 11.16 -4.31 -15.41
C ALA A 64 11.05 -4.19 -16.94
N VAL A 65 10.21 -5.02 -17.56
CA VAL A 65 10.05 -5.12 -19.02
C VAL A 65 8.62 -4.68 -19.37
N ASP A 66 8.50 -3.56 -20.07
CA ASP A 66 7.21 -3.01 -20.55
C ASP A 66 7.49 -2.12 -21.78
N PRO A 67 6.73 -2.25 -22.89
CA PRO A 67 6.82 -1.35 -24.03
C PRO A 67 6.67 0.14 -23.67
N SER A 68 5.94 0.47 -22.60
CA SER A 68 5.80 1.85 -22.13
C SER A 68 7.14 2.51 -21.74
N PHE A 69 8.15 1.73 -21.38
CA PHE A 69 9.48 2.25 -21.04
C PHE A 69 10.31 2.65 -22.27
N GLU A 70 9.99 2.15 -23.46
CA GLU A 70 10.73 2.46 -24.69
C GLU A 70 10.54 3.92 -25.15
N PHE A 71 9.45 4.56 -24.72
CA PHE A 71 9.19 5.97 -25.00
C PHE A 71 10.19 6.90 -24.30
N GLU A 72 10.78 6.49 -23.17
CA GLU A 72 11.75 7.28 -22.38
C GLU A 72 13.21 7.15 -22.89
N LYS A 73 13.40 6.86 -24.19
CA LYS A 73 14.74 6.68 -24.77
C LYS A 73 15.47 8.00 -25.02
N ARG A 74 16.80 7.99 -24.85
CA ARG A 74 17.66 9.11 -25.24
C ARG A 74 17.77 9.17 -26.77
N ARG A 75 17.33 10.28 -27.37
CA ARG A 75 17.47 10.54 -28.81
C ARG A 75 18.74 11.36 -29.05
N ASN A 76 19.65 10.83 -29.86
CA ASN A 76 20.89 11.52 -30.23
C ASN A 76 20.76 12.33 -31.52
N VAL A 77 19.72 12.06 -32.33
CA VAL A 77 19.42 12.80 -33.55
C VAL A 77 18.25 13.76 -33.27
N PRO A 78 18.43 15.08 -33.45
CA PRO A 78 17.35 16.04 -33.33
C PRO A 78 16.43 15.98 -34.54
N VAL A 79 15.16 16.33 -34.33
CA VAL A 79 14.18 16.48 -35.41
C VAL A 79 13.84 17.96 -35.52
N LYS A 80 13.60 18.45 -36.75
CA LYS A 80 13.15 19.83 -36.96
C LYS A 80 11.84 20.06 -36.20
N TYR A 81 11.72 21.24 -35.59
CA TYR A 81 10.52 21.61 -34.86
C TYR A 81 9.29 21.60 -35.79
N ASN A 82 8.23 20.92 -35.38
CA ASN A 82 6.91 20.99 -35.99
C ASN A 82 5.86 21.06 -34.87
N ARG A 83 5.02 22.10 -34.89
CA ARG A 83 4.01 22.38 -33.86
C ARG A 83 3.03 21.21 -33.69
N GLU A 84 2.52 20.65 -34.78
CA GLU A 84 1.55 19.54 -34.74
C GLU A 84 2.16 18.29 -34.10
N LEU A 85 3.41 17.98 -34.47
CA LEU A 85 4.15 16.87 -33.90
C LEU A 85 4.34 17.05 -32.40
N TRP A 86 4.68 18.26 -31.96
CA TRP A 86 4.84 18.59 -30.54
C TRP A 86 3.54 18.47 -29.74
N SER A 87 2.42 19.02 -30.25
CA SER A 87 1.11 18.89 -29.60
C SER A 87 0.69 17.43 -29.45
N LYS A 88 0.76 16.64 -30.53
CA LYS A 88 0.46 15.20 -30.50
C LYS A 88 1.37 14.43 -29.53
N THR A 89 2.64 14.81 -29.45
CA THR A 89 3.60 14.20 -28.51
C THR A 89 3.23 14.46 -27.06
N ILE A 90 2.85 15.69 -26.70
CA ILE A 90 2.45 16.05 -25.33
C ILE A 90 1.20 15.27 -24.90
N GLU A 91 0.21 15.15 -25.79
CA GLU A 91 -0.99 14.34 -25.53
C GLU A 91 -0.67 12.85 -25.36
N ALA A 92 0.17 12.30 -26.25
CA ALA A 92 0.63 10.92 -26.16
C ALA A 92 1.38 10.64 -24.85
N MET A 93 2.25 11.55 -24.40
CA MET A 93 2.99 11.41 -23.14
C MET A 93 2.06 11.25 -21.93
N LYS A 94 0.97 12.04 -21.86
CA LYS A 94 -0.03 11.92 -20.77
C LYS A 94 -0.69 10.54 -20.78
N LYS A 95 -1.11 10.07 -21.96
CA LYS A 95 -1.74 8.74 -22.13
C LYS A 95 -0.79 7.61 -21.75
N VAL A 96 0.48 7.68 -22.17
CA VAL A 96 1.50 6.67 -21.84
C VAL A 96 1.73 6.59 -20.32
N GLU A 97 1.75 7.72 -19.62
CA GLU A 97 1.92 7.74 -18.16
C GLU A 97 0.75 7.05 -17.43
N ILE A 98 -0.50 7.29 -17.85
CA ILE A 98 -1.68 6.62 -17.29
C ILE A 98 -1.58 5.09 -17.48
N ILE A 99 -1.22 4.64 -18.68
CA ILE A 99 -1.06 3.21 -18.99
C ILE A 99 0.06 2.61 -18.13
N ARG A 100 1.20 3.30 -18.03
CA ARG A 100 2.35 2.89 -17.22
C ARG A 100 1.96 2.73 -15.75
N GLN A 101 1.27 3.70 -15.17
CA GLN A 101 0.82 3.65 -13.77
C GLN A 101 -0.16 2.50 -13.55
N ARG A 102 -1.14 2.31 -14.44
CA ARG A 102 -2.10 1.20 -14.35
C ARG A 102 -1.38 -0.16 -14.35
N ARG A 103 -0.43 -0.38 -15.26
CA ARG A 103 0.35 -1.63 -15.35
C ARG A 103 1.22 -1.86 -14.12
N GLN A 104 1.90 -0.82 -13.63
CA GLN A 104 2.71 -0.91 -12.41
C GLN A 104 1.87 -1.23 -11.18
N ASN A 105 0.70 -0.60 -11.05
CA ASN A 105 -0.22 -0.85 -9.93
C ASN A 105 -0.74 -2.29 -9.98
N LEU A 106 -1.13 -2.78 -11.16
CA LEU A 106 -1.53 -4.19 -11.32
C LEU A 106 -0.43 -5.16 -10.92
N HIS A 107 0.82 -4.94 -11.36
CA HIS A 107 1.97 -5.77 -10.95
C HIS A 107 2.17 -5.80 -9.44
N ILE A 108 2.03 -4.64 -8.79
CA ILE A 108 2.16 -4.52 -7.33
C ILE A 108 0.99 -5.25 -6.63
N MET A 109 -0.24 -5.06 -7.09
CA MET A 109 -1.44 -5.67 -6.53
C MET A 109 -1.40 -7.21 -6.63
N GLN A 110 -1.05 -7.73 -7.81
CA GLN A 110 -0.92 -9.18 -8.02
C GLN A 110 0.12 -9.80 -7.08
N ARG A 111 1.24 -9.11 -6.87
CA ARG A 111 2.26 -9.56 -5.92
C ARG A 111 1.77 -9.54 -4.47
N LEU A 112 1.02 -8.51 -4.07
CA LEU A 112 0.51 -8.38 -2.70
C LEU A 112 -0.62 -9.37 -2.39
N ARG A 113 -1.39 -9.80 -3.40
CA ARG A 113 -2.50 -10.77 -3.25
C ARG A 113 -2.06 -12.05 -2.54
N LYS A 114 -0.91 -12.62 -2.92
CA LYS A 114 -0.35 -13.83 -2.29
C LYS A 114 -0.05 -13.65 -0.80
N GLY A 115 0.29 -12.42 -0.38
CA GLY A 115 0.53 -12.12 1.03
C GLY A 115 -0.73 -12.28 1.89
N LYS A 116 -1.88 -11.86 1.35
CA LYS A 116 -3.18 -11.96 2.02
C LYS A 116 -3.63 -13.41 2.19
N GLU A 117 -3.39 -14.25 1.20
CA GLU A 117 -3.70 -15.69 1.27
C GLU A 117 -2.90 -16.37 2.39
N LEU A 118 -1.59 -16.09 2.48
CA LEU A 118 -0.74 -16.63 3.56
C LEU A 118 -1.09 -16.07 4.95
N GLU A 119 -1.54 -14.82 5.02
CA GLU A 119 -2.02 -14.21 6.26
C GLU A 119 -3.28 -14.94 6.76
N GLN A 120 -4.28 -15.15 5.89
CA GLN A 120 -5.48 -15.91 6.23
C GLN A 120 -5.17 -17.33 6.72
N GLU A 121 -4.26 -18.04 6.05
CA GLU A 121 -3.82 -19.37 6.49
C GLU A 121 -3.14 -19.35 7.87
N ARG A 122 -2.37 -18.31 8.16
CA ARG A 122 -1.73 -18.13 9.46
C ARG A 122 -2.77 -17.85 10.55
N ASP A 123 -3.71 -16.96 10.28
CA ASP A 123 -4.77 -16.58 11.21
C ASP A 123 -5.64 -17.80 11.57
N ILE A 124 -6.02 -18.62 10.57
CA ILE A 124 -6.75 -19.88 10.81
C ILE A 124 -5.93 -20.81 11.71
N LYS A 125 -4.63 -20.99 11.42
CA LYS A 125 -3.73 -21.83 12.23
C LYS A 125 -3.50 -21.29 13.63
N GLU A 126 -3.57 -19.98 13.83
CA GLU A 126 -3.40 -19.32 15.12
C GLU A 126 -4.66 -19.54 15.97
N VAL A 127 -5.85 -19.27 15.41
CA VAL A 127 -7.14 -19.54 16.06
C VAL A 127 -7.30 -21.02 16.43
N GLN A 128 -6.86 -21.95 15.57
CA GLN A 128 -6.90 -23.38 15.87
C GLN A 128 -5.98 -23.80 17.02
N ARG A 129 -4.78 -23.21 17.11
CA ARG A 129 -3.80 -23.53 18.17
C ARG A 129 -4.19 -22.90 19.51
N ASP A 130 -4.59 -21.64 19.46
CA ASP A 130 -4.81 -20.80 20.63
C ASP A 130 -6.30 -20.67 20.96
N LEU A 131 -7.12 -21.64 20.52
CA LEU A 131 -8.57 -21.67 20.73
C LEU A 131 -8.95 -21.54 22.21
N SER A 132 -8.11 -22.06 23.11
CA SER A 132 -8.30 -22.03 24.56
C SER A 132 -8.10 -20.65 25.18
N LEU A 133 -7.34 -19.75 24.54
CA LEU A 133 -7.09 -18.38 25.01
C LEU A 133 -8.24 -17.44 24.66
N ILE A 134 -9.15 -17.87 23.77
CA ILE A 134 -10.25 -17.07 23.26
C ILE A 134 -11.54 -17.52 23.96
N ARG A 135 -12.17 -16.63 24.74
CA ARG A 135 -13.53 -16.86 25.25
C ARG A 135 -14.48 -16.87 24.07
N SER A 136 -15.26 -17.95 23.90
CA SER A 136 -16.22 -18.09 22.79
C SER A 136 -17.06 -16.80 22.65
N PRO A 137 -17.14 -16.17 21.48
CA PRO A 137 -17.99 -14.99 21.25
C PRO A 137 -19.45 -15.22 21.64
N ALA A 138 -19.93 -16.47 21.58
CA ALA A 138 -21.26 -16.87 22.03
C ALA A 138 -21.45 -16.80 23.56
N ALA A 139 -20.38 -16.81 24.35
CA ALA A 139 -20.46 -16.65 25.80
C ALA A 139 -20.93 -15.25 26.20
N GLY A 140 -20.52 -14.21 25.46
CA GLY A 140 -20.99 -12.83 25.69
C GLY A 140 -22.45 -12.65 25.27
N LEU A 141 -22.87 -13.25 24.15
CA LEU A 141 -24.26 -13.22 23.68
C LEU A 141 -25.22 -13.98 24.61
N LYS A 142 -24.80 -15.13 25.15
CA LYS A 142 -25.57 -15.86 26.17
C LYS A 142 -25.74 -15.07 27.46
N GLN A 143 -24.74 -14.29 27.87
CA GLN A 143 -24.84 -13.44 29.06
C GLN A 143 -25.83 -12.30 28.83
N ARG A 144 -25.78 -11.63 27.67
CA ARG A 144 -26.73 -10.57 27.31
C ARG A 144 -28.17 -11.08 27.18
N LYS A 145 -28.36 -12.22 26.50
CA LYS A 145 -29.69 -12.82 26.35
C LYS A 145 -30.30 -13.23 27.69
N LYS A 146 -29.49 -13.76 28.62
CA LYS A 146 -29.93 -14.03 30.01
C LYS A 146 -30.30 -12.76 30.79
N GLN A 147 -29.65 -11.63 30.51
CA GLN A 147 -29.99 -10.35 31.12
C GLN A 147 -31.30 -9.82 30.55
N GLU A 148 -31.47 -9.86 29.23
CA GLU A 148 -32.73 -9.48 28.55
C GLU A 148 -33.91 -10.36 29.03
N GLU A 149 -33.73 -11.69 29.12
CA GLU A 149 -34.75 -12.61 29.64
C GLU A 149 -35.06 -12.38 31.14
N ALA A 150 -34.10 -11.90 31.94
CA ALA A 150 -34.33 -11.56 33.34
C ALA A 150 -35.05 -10.22 33.49
N GLU A 151 -34.70 -9.21 32.68
CA GLU A 151 -35.39 -7.91 32.62
C GLU A 151 -36.85 -8.06 32.16
N GLU A 152 -37.13 -8.95 31.20
CA GLU A 152 -38.49 -9.28 30.77
C GLU A 152 -39.31 -10.01 31.86
N GLN A 153 -38.67 -10.89 32.64
CA GLN A 153 -39.32 -11.56 33.77
C GLN A 153 -39.63 -10.61 34.92
N GLU A 154 -38.71 -9.68 35.23
CA GLU A 154 -38.95 -8.63 36.22
C GLU A 154 -40.09 -7.69 35.77
N HIS A 155 -40.15 -7.32 34.49
CA HIS A 155 -41.24 -6.49 33.96
C HIS A 155 -42.60 -7.20 34.03
N MET A 156 -42.68 -8.50 33.67
CA MET A 156 -43.92 -9.26 33.80
C MET A 156 -44.37 -9.43 35.26
N GLN A 157 -43.44 -9.61 36.21
CA GLN A 157 -43.77 -9.67 37.64
C GLN A 157 -44.34 -8.35 38.15
N VAL A 158 -43.78 -7.21 37.75
CA VAL A 158 -44.30 -5.88 38.12
C VAL A 158 -45.70 -5.66 37.54
N ASP A 159 -45.95 -6.09 36.30
CA ASP A 159 -47.28 -6.00 35.68
C ASP A 159 -48.30 -6.94 36.37
N GLU A 160 -47.88 -8.15 36.76
CA GLU A 160 -48.73 -9.15 37.44
C GLU A 160 -49.06 -8.71 38.88
N ASP A 161 -48.08 -8.16 39.62
CA ASP A 161 -48.27 -7.59 40.94
C ASP A 161 -49.20 -6.36 40.91
N SER A 162 -49.06 -5.49 39.89
CA SER A 162 -49.93 -4.31 39.72
C SER A 162 -51.38 -4.68 39.38
N ASN A 163 -51.60 -5.74 38.60
CA ASN A 163 -52.95 -6.24 38.32
C ASN A 163 -53.57 -6.89 39.56
N ASN A 164 -52.77 -7.61 40.36
CA ASN A 164 -53.24 -8.21 41.61
C ASN A 164 -53.64 -7.14 42.65
N GLU A 165 -52.89 -6.02 42.72
CA GLU A 165 -53.25 -4.88 43.57
C GLU A 165 -54.56 -4.22 43.11
N LEU A 166 -54.78 -4.07 41.80
CA LEU A 166 -56.03 -3.53 41.24
C LEU A 166 -57.24 -4.46 41.44
N GLU A 167 -57.07 -5.78 41.35
CA GLU A 167 -58.12 -6.76 41.65
C GLU A 167 -58.47 -6.77 43.15
N ALA A 168 -57.46 -6.69 44.03
CA ALA A 168 -57.69 -6.57 45.47
C ALA A 168 -58.41 -5.26 45.86
N GLU A 169 -58.15 -4.15 45.16
CA GLU A 169 -58.88 -2.89 45.36
C GLU A 169 -60.32 -2.93 44.82
N ALA A 170 -60.59 -3.76 43.80
CA ALA A 170 -61.93 -3.94 43.22
C ALA A 170 -62.84 -4.85 44.08
N GLU A 171 -62.28 -5.80 44.82
CA GLU A 171 -63.04 -6.69 45.73
C GLU A 171 -63.44 -6.03 47.07
N VAL A 172 -62.90 -4.85 47.37
CA VAL A 172 -63.14 -4.13 48.64
C VAL A 172 -64.23 -3.03 48.53
N ASN A 173 -64.75 -2.74 47.33
CA ASN A 173 -65.87 -1.81 47.08
C ASN A 173 -67.19 -2.53 46.79
#